data_AF-A0A1Q5XM58-F1
#
_entry.id   AF-A0A1Q5XM58-F1
#
_cell.length_a   1.000
_cell.length_b   1.000
_cell.length_c   1.000
_cell.angle_alpha   90.00
_cell.angle_beta   90.00
_cell.angle_gamma   90.00
#
_symmetry.space_group_name_H-M   'P 1'
#
loop_
_entity.id
_entity.type
_entity.pdbx_description
1 polymer ?
#
loop_
_entity_poly.entity_id
_entity_poly.type
_entity_poly.pdbx_seq_one_letter_code
_entity_poly.pdbx_strand_id
1 'polypeptide(L)' 'MKATPKIEMLIDALNPVEESINVITYMLTLHPGKELEILQCIDQKIGEALLALQPVEPVVKQVEESP' A
#
# COMPACT_ATOMS: atom_id res chain seq x y z
N MET A 1 18.44 27.77 2.23
CA MET A 1 17.98 26.47 1.69
C MET A 1 17.19 25.77 2.79
N LYS A 2 15.95 25.33 2.54
CA LYS A 2 15.27 24.40 3.47
C LYS A 2 15.94 23.04 3.28
N ALA A 3 16.59 22.51 4.32
CA ALA A 3 17.11 21.15 4.30
C ALA A 3 15.92 20.19 4.32
N THR A 4 15.81 19.34 3.30
CA THR A 4 14.85 18.24 3.33
C THR A 4 15.47 17.12 4.16
N PRO A 5 14.88 16.74 5.31
CA PRO A 5 15.42 15.64 6.10
C PRO A 5 15.38 14.36 5.26
N LYS A 6 16.54 13.70 5.15
CA LYS A 6 16.68 12.37 4.55
C LYS A 6 16.94 11.37 5.66
N ILE A 7 16.37 10.20 5.53
CA ILE A 7 16.49 9.12 6.52
C ILE A 7 16.92 7.87 5.77
N GLU A 8 17.94 7.21 6.32
CA GLU A 8 18.39 5.90 5.87
C GLU A 8 17.93 4.87 6.91
N MET A 9 17.29 3.79 6.46
CA MET A 9 16.77 2.74 7.32
C MET A 9 17.30 1.38 6.85
N LEU A 10 17.80 0.58 7.80
CA LEU A 10 18.11 -0.83 7.57
C LEU A 10 16.83 -1.64 7.79
N ILE A 11 16.50 -2.49 6.82
CA ILE A 11 15.25 -3.27 6.80
C ILE A 11 15.59 -4.76 6.74
N ASP A 12 14.95 -5.57 7.58
CA ASP A 12 15.03 -7.04 7.50
C ASP A 12 14.12 -7.61 6.40
N ALA A 13 14.71 -7.89 5.24
CA ALA A 13 13.97 -8.45 4.11
C ALA A 13 13.39 -9.85 4.36
N LEU A 14 13.79 -10.56 5.43
CA LEU A 14 13.23 -11.86 5.78
C LEU A 14 11.82 -11.75 6.39
N ASN A 15 11.45 -10.59 6.93
CA ASN A 15 10.18 -10.35 7.60
C ASN A 15 9.42 -9.16 6.98
N PRO A 16 9.07 -9.22 5.68
CA PRO A 16 8.64 -8.05 4.91
C PRO A 16 7.34 -7.39 5.42
N VAL A 17 6.44 -8.16 6.02
CA VAL A 17 5.19 -7.62 6.57
C VAL A 17 5.46 -6.78 7.81
N GLU A 18 6.22 -7.33 8.75
CA GLU A 18 6.60 -6.65 10.00
C GLU A 18 7.40 -5.39 9.70
N GLU A 19 8.37 -5.48 8.78
CA GLU A 19 9.15 -4.33 8.35
C GLU A 19 8.32 -3.25 7.67
N SER A 20 7.34 -3.63 6.85
CA SER A 20 6.43 -2.66 6.24
C SER A 20 5.64 -1.89 7.30
N ILE A 21 5.17 -2.58 8.34
CA ILE A 21 4.48 -1.94 9.47
C ILE A 21 5.44 -0.98 10.20
N ASN A 22 6.67 -1.41 10.49
CA ASN A 22 7.68 -0.59 11.18
C ASN A 22 7.97 0.71 10.42
N VAL A 23 8.15 0.65 9.10
CA VAL A 23 8.38 1.82 8.25
C VAL A 23 7.19 2.77 8.31
N ILE A 24 5.96 2.25 8.21
CA ILE A 24 4.74 3.06 8.27
C ILE A 24 4.64 3.75 9.64
N THR A 25 4.77 3.00 10.74
CA THR A 25 4.71 3.54 12.10
C THR A 25 5.75 4.64 12.32
N TYR A 26 6.95 4.46 11.80
CA TYR A 26 8.00 5.47 11.88
C TYR A 26 7.63 6.75 11.12
N MET A 27 7.06 6.63 9.91
CA MET A 27 6.62 7.79 9.13
C MET A 27 5.50 8.57 9.81
N LEU A 28 4.55 7.88 10.46
CA LEU A 28 3.50 8.52 11.24
C LEU A 28 4.09 9.30 12.43
N THR A 29 5.06 8.71 13.13
CA THR A 29 5.74 9.35 14.27
C THR A 29 6.46 10.64 13.88
N LEU A 30 7.05 10.68 12.68
CA LEU A 30 7.76 11.86 12.19
C LEU A 30 6.85 12.99 11.70
N HIS A 31 5.58 12.70 11.44
CA HIS A 31 4.63 13.64 10.83
C HIS A 31 3.36 13.77 11.67
N PRO A 32 3.47 14.29 12.91
CA PRO A 32 2.30 14.48 13.76
C PRO A 32 1.27 15.42 13.11
N GLY A 33 0.00 15.03 13.18
CA GLY A 33 -1.12 15.74 12.54
C GLY A 33 -1.35 15.40 11.06
N LYS A 34 -0.56 14.50 10.47
CA LYS A 34 -0.73 14.00 9.09
C LYS A 34 -1.00 12.49 9.02
N GLU A 35 -1.23 11.86 10.16
CA GLU A 35 -1.30 10.41 10.26
C GLU A 35 -2.43 9.84 9.39
N LEU A 36 -3.61 10.47 9.44
CA LEU A 36 -4.75 10.05 8.65
C LEU A 36 -4.52 10.19 7.15
N GLU A 37 -3.93 11.30 6.70
CA GLU A 37 -3.59 11.53 5.29
C GLU A 37 -2.61 10.47 4.78
N ILE A 38 -1.55 10.18 5.56
CA ILE A 38 -0.55 9.16 5.24
C ILE A 38 -1.22 7.78 5.14
N LEU A 39 -2.02 7.40 6.13
CA LEU A 39 -2.69 6.09 6.16
C LEU A 39 -3.69 5.93 5.01
N GLN A 40 -4.46 6.96 4.67
CA GLN A 40 -5.39 6.92 3.54
C GLN A 40 -4.67 6.74 2.20
N CYS A 41 -3.56 7.45 1.97
CA CYS A 41 -2.77 7.26 0.76
C CYS A 41 -2.15 5.86 0.68
N ILE A 42 -1.68 5.31 1.80
CA ILE A 42 -1.14 3.95 1.86
C ILE A 42 -2.23 2.92 1.56
N ASP A 43 -3.39 3.03 2.20
CA ASP A 43 -4.55 2.15 1.99
C ASP A 43 -4.95 2.10 0.51
N GLN A 44 -5.10 3.25 -0.13
CA GLN A 44 -5.41 3.33 -1.55
C GLN A 44 -4.36 2.59 -2.40
N LYS A 45 -3.07 2.82 -2.12
CA LYS A 45 -1.97 2.19 -2.89
C LYS A 45 -1.92 0.67 -2.69
N ILE A 46 -2.22 0.19 -1.49
CA ILE A 46 -2.34 -1.24 -1.21
C ILE A 46 -3.52 -1.82 -2.00
N GLY A 47 -4.69 -1.17 -1.98
CA GLY A 47 -5.85 -1.60 -2.76
C GLY A 47 -5.57 -1.69 -4.26
N GLU A 48 -4.93 -0.66 -4.82
CA GLU A 48 -4.49 -0.64 -6.24
C GLU A 48 -3.54 -1.80 -6.55
N ALA A 49 -2.56 -2.06 -5.69
CA ALA A 49 -1.60 -3.16 -5.87
C ALA A 49 -2.28 -4.53 -5.78
N LEU A 50 -3.22 -4.71 -4.84
CA LEU A 50 -3.99 -5.95 -4.70
C LEU A 50 -4.86 -6.21 -5.94
N LEU A 51 -5.50 -5.17 -6.50
CA LEU A 51 -6.24 -5.30 -7.75
C LEU A 51 -5.34 -5.70 -8.92
N ALA A 52 -4.14 -5.14 -9.02
CA ALA A 52 -3.19 -5.48 -10.08
C ALA A 52 -2.63 -6.91 -9.98
N LEU A 53 -2.60 -7.48 -8.77
CA LEU A 53 -2.15 -8.84 -8.49
C LEU A 53 -3.27 -9.87 -8.55
N GLN A 54 -4.53 -9.45 -8.51
CA GLN A 54 -5.65 -10.36 -8.68
C GLN A 54 -5.64 -10.91 -10.12
N PRO A 55 -5.67 -12.25 -10.29
CA PRO A 55 -5.83 -12.82 -11.61
C PRO A 55 -7.17 -12.36 -12.18
N VAL A 56 -7.17 -11.89 -13.43
CA VAL A 56 -8.41 -11.58 -14.15
C VAL A 56 -9.19 -12.88 -14.28
N GLU A 57 -10.19 -13.09 -13.43
CA GLU A 57 -11.16 -14.15 -13.68
C GLU A 57 -11.80 -13.85 -15.04
N PRO A 58 -11.78 -14.80 -16.01
CA PRO A 58 -12.50 -14.59 -17.25
C PRO A 58 -13.98 -14.51 -16.87
N VAL A 59 -14.56 -13.31 -17.00
CA VAL A 59 -16.00 -13.12 -16.94
C VAL A 59 -16.62 -14.03 -18.00
N VAL A 60 -17.10 -15.19 -17.58
CA VAL A 60 -17.91 -16.06 -18.42
C VAL A 60 -19.19 -15.27 -18.69
N LYS A 61 -19.22 -14.55 -19.82
CA LYS A 61 -20.46 -14.04 -20.39
C LYS A 61 -21.32 -15.26 -20.67
N GLN A 62 -22.23 -15.58 -19.76
CA GLN A 62 -23.34 -16.47 -20.07
C GLN A 62 -24.15 -15.78 -21.15
N VAL A 63 -23.96 -16.23 -22.39
CA VAL A 63 -24.91 -16.04 -23.48
C VAL A 63 -26.07 -16.97 -23.13
N GLU A 64 -27.06 -16.47 -22.39
CA GLU A 64 -28.38 -17.10 -22.37
C GLU A 64 -29.03 -16.79 -23.72
N GLU A 65 -28.79 -17.68 -24.67
CA GLU A 65 -29.58 -17.81 -25.88
C GLU A 65 -30.97 -18.33 -25.47
N SER A 66 -31.99 -17.56 -25.84
CA SER A 66 -33.41 -17.85 -25.58
C SER A 66 -33.88 -19.16 -26.25
N PRO A 67 -34.90 -19.84 -25.71
CA PRO A 67 -35.94 -20.49 -26.50
C PRO A 67 -37.05 -19.52 -26.91
#